data_AF-A0A543C112-F1
#
_entry.id   AF-A0A543C112-F1
#
_cell.length_a   1.000
_cell.length_b   1.000
_cell.length_c   1.000
_cell.angle_alpha   90.00
_cell.angle_beta   90.00
_cell.angle_gamma   90.00
#
_symmetry.space_group_name_H-M   'P 1'
#
loop_
_entity.id
_entity.type
_entity.pdbx_description
1 polymer ?
#
loop_
_entity_poly.entity_id
_entity_poly.type
_entity_poly.pdbx_seq_one_letter_code
_entity_poly.pdbx_strand_id
1 'polypeptide(L)' 'MTGVNISDVQIGVQADAPTYRSWLQRTGLQVTVQDFIAEGDSGHALFWARRPSGPTEPRGKNPP' A
#
# COMPACT_ATOMS: atom_id res chain seq x y z
N MET A 1 25.11 22.22 20.97
CA MET A 1 24.88 21.27 19.88
C MET A 1 24.38 19.98 20.49
N THR A 2 23.07 19.82 20.60
CA THR A 2 22.45 18.63 21.18
C THR A 2 22.50 17.54 20.11
N GLY A 3 23.32 16.52 20.33
CA GLY A 3 23.43 15.38 19.42
C GLY A 3 22.10 14.64 19.38
N VAL A 4 21.50 14.56 18.19
CA VAL A 4 20.36 13.68 17.96
C VAL A 4 20.88 12.25 18.11
N ASN A 5 20.40 11.55 19.13
CA ASN A 5 20.65 10.11 19.27
C ASN A 5 19.85 9.40 18.17
N ILE A 6 20.56 8.75 17.25
CA ILE A 6 19.96 7.93 16.18
C ILE A 6 19.06 6.80 16.71
N SER A 7 19.17 6.46 18.00
CA SER A 7 18.28 5.52 18.69
C SER A 7 16.87 6.08 18.96
N ASP A 8 16.68 7.40 18.89
CA ASP A 8 15.38 8.08 19.07
C ASP A 8 14.66 8.30 17.73
N VAL A 9 15.33 7.99 16.61
CA VAL A 9 14.68 7.91 15.31
C VAL A 9 13.77 6.69 15.34
N GLN A 10 12.52 6.90 15.71
CA GLN A 10 11.44 5.95 15.49
C GLN A 10 11.32 5.75 13.97
N ILE A 11 12.10 4.81 13.41
CA ILE A 11 11.91 4.30 12.05
C ILE A 11 10.47 3.79 12.05
N GLY A 12 9.56 4.51 11.40
CA GLY A 12 8.11 4.30 11.54
C GLY A 12 7.77 2.83 11.45
N VAL A 13 7.15 2.30 12.51
CA VAL A 13 6.74 0.89 12.59
C VAL A 13 6.02 0.52 11.30
N GLN A 14 6.58 -0.44 10.56
CA GLN A 14 5.94 -0.96 9.35
C GLN A 14 4.56 -1.48 9.76
N ALA A 15 3.50 -0.99 9.13
CA ALA A 15 2.16 -1.48 9.44
C ALA A 15 2.04 -2.96 9.05
N ASP A 16 1.22 -3.72 9.78
CA ASP A 16 1.00 -5.13 9.44
C ASP A 16 0.28 -5.28 8.09
N ALA A 17 0.47 -6.44 7.45
CA ALA A 17 -0.15 -6.79 6.18
C ALA A 17 -1.68 -6.54 6.12
N PRO A 18 -2.49 -6.82 7.16
CA PRO A 18 -3.93 -6.54 7.15
C PRO A 18 -4.24 -5.05 7.02
N THR A 19 -3.42 -4.18 7.60
CA THR A 19 -3.57 -2.73 7.56
C THR A 19 -3.31 -2.20 6.16
N TYR A 20 -2.21 -2.62 5.53
CA TYR A 20 -1.91 -2.26 4.14
C TYR A 20 -2.99 -2.73 3.17
N ARG A 21 -3.48 -3.97 3.33
CA ARG A 21 -4.57 -4.50 2.49
C ARG A 21 -5.84 -3.66 2.61
N SER A 22 -6.17 -3.25 3.84
CA SER A 22 -7.35 -2.41 4.11
C SER A 22 -7.23 -1.04 3.46
N TRP A 23 -6.05 -0.42 3.49
CA TRP A 23 -5.81 0.86 2.82
C TRP A 23 -5.91 0.73 1.29
N LEU A 24 -5.31 -0.31 0.70
CA LEU A 24 -5.38 -0.55 -0.75
C LEU A 24 -6.82 -0.78 -1.23
N GLN A 25 -7.62 -1.53 -0.47
CA GLN A 25 -9.03 -1.74 -0.80
C GLN A 25 -9.85 -0.45 -0.68
N ARG A 26 -9.61 0.37 0.35
CA ARG A 26 -10.31 1.66 0.54
C ARG A 26 -10.03 2.65 -0.57
N THR A 27 -8.86 2.60 -1.20
CA THR A 27 -8.52 3.44 -2.35
C THR A 27 -9.08 2.92 -3.68
N GLY A 28 -9.89 1.86 -3.64
CA GLY A 28 -10.49 1.24 -4.82
C GLY A 28 -9.49 0.42 -5.63
N LEU A 29 -8.33 0.08 -5.06
CA LEU A 29 -7.38 -0.86 -5.67
C LEU A 29 -7.72 -2.29 -5.25
N GLN A 30 -7.68 -3.20 -6.22
CA GLN A 30 -7.84 -4.63 -5.96
C GLN A 30 -6.46 -5.27 -5.84
N VAL A 31 -6.11 -5.74 -4.64
CA VAL A 31 -4.93 -6.59 -4.43
C VAL A 31 -5.14 -7.91 -5.17
N THR A 32 -4.25 -8.21 -6.11
CA THR A 32 -4.27 -9.44 -6.92
C THR A 32 -3.36 -10.50 -6.36
N VAL A 33 -2.23 -10.09 -5.78
CA VAL A 33 -1.24 -11.00 -5.19
C VAL A 33 -0.74 -10.37 -3.90
N GLN A 34 -0.64 -11.20 -2.87
CA GLN A 34 0.09 -10.90 -1.65
C GLN A 34 1.11 -12.00 -1.47
N ASP A 35 2.36 -11.64 -1.25
CA ASP A 35 3.45 -12.59 -1.03
C ASP A 35 4.33 -12.13 0.13
N PHE A 36 5.06 -13.07 0.74
CA PHE A 36 6.00 -12.82 1.81
C PHE A 36 7.42 -13.09 1.31
N ILE A 37 8.23 -12.04 1.30
CA ILE A 37 9.64 -12.12 0.87
C ILE A 37 10.49 -12.19 2.13
N ALA A 38 11.12 -13.34 2.36
CA ALA A 38 12.03 -13.54 3.48
C ALA A 38 13.37 -12.83 3.22
N GLU A 39 13.81 -12.02 4.18
CA GLU A 39 15.10 -11.34 4.21
C GLU A 39 15.79 -11.64 5.55
N GLY A 40 16.64 -12.68 5.55
CA GLY A 40 17.32 -13.17 6.76
C GLY A 40 16.32 -13.70 7.80
N ASP A 41 16.40 -13.20 9.03
CA ASP A 41 15.50 -13.55 10.13
C ASP A 41 14.18 -12.75 10.11
N SER A 42 13.98 -11.90 9.10
CA SER A 42 12.78 -11.06 8.93
C SER A 42 12.22 -11.19 7.52
N GLY A 43 11.19 -10.43 7.17
CA GLY A 43 10.71 -10.37 5.81
C GLY A 43 9.65 -9.30 5.58
N HIS A 44 9.37 -9.04 4.31
CA HIS A 44 8.44 -8.00 3.88
C HIS A 44 7.20 -8.58 3.20
N ALA A 45 6.05 -7.97 3.46
CA ALA A 45 4.82 -8.28 2.74
C ALA A 45 4.77 -7.46 1.44
N LEU A 46 4.76 -8.16 0.31
CA LEU A 46 4.64 -7.55 -1.02
C LEU A 46 3.21 -7.67 -1.52
N PHE A 47 2.65 -6.56 -2.01
CA PHE A 47 1.29 -6.49 -2.55
C PHE A 47 1.33 -6.00 -3.99
N TRP A 48 0.79 -6.78 -4.91
CA TRP A 48 0.45 -6.31 -6.25
C TRP A 48 -1.03 -5.95 -6.25
N ALA A 49 -1.34 -4.72 -6.65
CA ALA A 49 -2.71 -4.27 -6.78
C ALA A 49 -2.94 -3.67 -8.17
N ARG A 50 -4.14 -3.90 -8.70
CA ARG A 50 -4.59 -3.32 -9.96
C ARG A 50 -5.75 -2.37 -9.70
N ARG A 51 -5.85 -1.33 -10.54
CA ARG A 51 -7.10 -0.59 -10.66
C ARG A 51 -8.16 -1.52 -11.30
N PRO A 52 -9.35 -1.65 -10.72
CA PRO A 52 -10.45 -2.38 -11.34
C PRO A 52 -10.73 -1.75 -12.70
N SER A 53 -10.80 -2.58 -13.74
CA SER A 53 -11.33 -2.19 -15.05
C SER A 53 -12.85 -2.11 -14.96
N GLY A 54 -13.38 -1.19 -14.15
CA GLY A 54 -14.77 -0.76 -14.28
C GLY A 54 -14.93 -0.04 -15.62
N PRO A 55 -16.15 0.00 -16.19
CA PRO A 55 -16.37 0.73 -17.43
C PRO A 55 -15.89 2.16 -17.25
N THR A 56 -14.88 2.54 -18.03
CA THR A 56 -14.52 3.94 -18.19
C THR A 56 -15.68 4.53 -18.99
N GLU A 57 -16.70 5.03 -18.30
CA GLU A 57 -17.74 5.80 -18.97
C GLU A 57 -17.04 6.95 -19.71
N PRO A 58 -17.22 7.08 -21.04
CA PRO A 58 -16.60 8.17 -21.77
C PRO A 58 -17.14 9.47 -21.19
N ARG A 59 -16.28 10.20 -20.49
CA ARG A 59 -16.49 11.61 -20.10
C ARG A 59 -16.76 12.41 -21.38
N GLY A 60 -18.00 12.48 -21.82
CA GLY A 60 -18.34 13.09 -23.10
C GLY A 60 -19.67 12.64 -23.69
N LYS A 61 -20.78 12.83 -22.99
CA LYS A 61 -22.09 13.05 -23.61
C LYS A 61 -22.74 14.21 -22.85
N ASN A 62 -22.64 15.41 -23.43
CA ASN A 62 -23.37 16.59 -22.94
C ASN A 62 -24.88 16.30 -23.13
N PRO A 63 -25.74 16.41 -22.11
CA PRO A 63 -27.18 16.36 -22.33
C PRO A 63 -27.66 17.64 -23.05
N PRO A 64 -28.76 17.58 -23.82
CA PRO A 64 -29.29 18.70 -24.59
C PRO A 64 -29.71 19.89 -23.73
#